data_AF-A0A423XYR1-F1
#
_entry.id   AF-A0A423XYR1-F1
#
_cell.length_a   1.000
_cell.length_b   1.000
_cell.length_c   1.000
_cell.angle_alpha   90.00
_cell.angle_beta   90.00
_cell.angle_gamma   90.00
#
_symmetry.space_group_name_H-M   'P 1'
#
loop_
_entity.id
_entity.type
_entity.pdbx_description
1 polymer ?
#
loop_
_entity_poly.entity_id
_entity_poly.type
_entity_poly.pdbx_seq_one_letter_code
_entity_poly.pdbx_strand_id
1 'polypeptide(L)'
;MLWSKTLLLSAGLFLSVTGAQATVTLCPQYPTAQDKTHVLDDASLFVGPPEGLVDLMPDNDSDTVWTLPDYQDEAKKSKTSLYFVCLYKNTKQTVNLIVPATAKKCSVAYDKNSKLIAACE
;
A
#
# COMPACT_ATOMS: atom_id res chain seq x y z
N MET A 1 -41.96 2.09 53.63
CA MET A 1 -41.67 1.48 52.31
C MET A 1 -42.05 2.51 51.25
N LEU A 2 -41.29 2.93 50.26
CA LEU A 2 -39.90 2.76 49.86
C LEU A 2 -39.56 4.04 49.06
N TRP A 3 -38.61 4.85 49.53
CA TRP A 3 -38.22 6.14 48.95
C TRP A 3 -37.28 5.89 47.76
N SER A 4 -37.72 6.24 46.56
CA SER A 4 -36.89 6.08 45.35
C SER A 4 -35.80 7.15 45.30
N LYS A 5 -34.54 6.70 45.37
CA LYS A 5 -33.34 7.52 45.16
C LYS A 5 -32.94 7.44 43.69
N THR A 6 -33.07 8.55 42.97
CA THR A 6 -32.63 8.65 41.57
C THR A 6 -31.10 8.80 41.54
N LEU A 7 -30.41 7.74 41.12
CA LEU A 7 -28.96 7.75 40.87
C LEU A 7 -28.68 8.41 39.52
N LEU A 8 -28.04 9.58 39.54
CA LEU A 8 -27.47 10.21 38.35
C LEU A 8 -26.20 9.44 37.95
N LEU A 9 -26.31 8.57 36.95
CA LEU A 9 -25.17 7.93 36.30
C LEU A 9 -24.55 8.93 35.30
N SER A 10 -23.40 9.48 35.65
CA SER A 10 -22.54 10.24 34.76
C SER A 10 -21.96 9.32 33.68
N ALA A 11 -22.48 9.43 32.46
CA ALA A 11 -21.89 8.79 31.28
C ALA A 11 -20.59 9.51 30.91
N GLY A 12 -19.44 8.90 31.24
CA GLY A 12 -18.14 9.33 30.72
C GLY A 12 -18.10 9.11 29.21
N LEU A 13 -17.93 10.19 28.46
CA LEU A 13 -17.76 10.14 27.00
C LEU A 13 -16.37 9.57 26.69
N PHE A 14 -16.28 8.27 26.42
CA PHE A 14 -15.07 7.67 25.88
C PHE A 14 -14.93 8.11 24.42
N LEU A 15 -14.14 9.17 24.18
CA LEU A 15 -13.70 9.53 22.84
C LEU A 15 -12.70 8.47 22.36
N SER A 16 -13.21 7.43 21.70
CA SER A 16 -12.37 6.49 20.98
C SER A 16 -11.73 7.20 19.79
N VAL A 17 -10.45 7.55 19.92
CA VAL A 17 -9.65 8.03 18.78
C VAL A 17 -9.45 6.83 17.85
N THR A 18 -10.23 6.76 16.77
CA THR A 18 -9.93 5.84 15.67
C THR A 18 -8.65 6.33 15.01
N GLY A 19 -7.51 5.76 15.40
CA GLY A 19 -6.27 5.92 14.67
C GLY A 19 -6.47 5.43 13.24
N ALA A 20 -6.26 6.30 12.26
CA ALA A 20 -6.25 5.90 10.86
C ALA A 20 -5.08 4.92 10.65
N GLN A 21 -5.37 3.63 10.55
CA GLN A 21 -4.37 2.63 10.20
C GLN A 21 -3.90 2.91 8.77
N ALA A 22 -2.59 3.07 8.59
CA ALA A 22 -1.98 3.11 7.26
C ALA A 22 -2.39 1.82 6.54
N THR A 23 -3.15 1.98 5.45
CA THR A 23 -3.65 0.84 4.68
C THR A 23 -2.48 0.31 3.85
N VAL A 24 -1.93 -0.83 4.25
CA VAL A 24 -0.86 -1.48 3.49
C VAL A 24 -1.44 -2.00 2.18
N THR A 25 -0.81 -1.64 1.08
CA THR A 25 -1.12 -2.15 -0.25
C THR A 25 -0.09 -3.20 -0.61
N LEU A 26 -0.53 -4.43 -0.84
CA LEU A 26 0.35 -5.58 -1.05
C LEU A 26 0.13 -6.15 -2.46
N CYS A 27 1.23 -6.38 -3.19
CA CYS A 27 1.18 -7.15 -4.43
C CYS A 27 0.73 -8.59 -4.17
N PRO A 28 -0.27 -9.10 -4.91
CA PRO A 28 -0.66 -10.49 -4.77
C PRO A 28 0.48 -11.38 -5.28
N GLN A 29 0.65 -12.55 -4.65
CA GLN A 29 1.76 -13.45 -4.99
C GLN A 29 1.68 -14.03 -6.41
N TYR A 30 0.49 -13.99 -7.00
CA TYR A 30 0.19 -14.52 -8.32
C TYR A 30 -0.72 -13.52 -9.04
N PRO A 31 -0.66 -13.43 -10.38
CA PRO A 31 -1.43 -12.44 -11.14
C PRO A 31 -2.94 -12.70 -11.07
N THR A 32 -3.34 -13.97 -10.95
CA THR A 32 -4.72 -14.38 -10.72
C THR A 32 -4.78 -15.48 -9.66
N ALA A 33 -5.96 -15.72 -9.09
CA ALA A 33 -6.13 -16.77 -8.07
C ALA A 33 -6.00 -18.19 -8.65
N GLN A 34 -6.27 -18.34 -9.95
CA GLN A 34 -6.28 -19.62 -10.67
C GLN A 34 -4.90 -20.00 -11.20
N ASP A 35 -4.11 -19.02 -11.64
CA ASP A 35 -2.79 -19.24 -12.21
C ASP A 35 -1.69 -18.99 -11.18
N LYS A 36 -1.20 -20.08 -10.59
CA LYS A 36 -0.09 -20.07 -9.62
C LYS A 36 1.27 -20.34 -10.25
N THR A 37 1.37 -20.42 -11.57
CA THR A 37 2.63 -20.74 -12.26
C THR A 37 3.56 -19.54 -12.37
N HIS A 38 2.99 -18.34 -12.29
CA HIS A 38 3.71 -17.06 -12.37
C HIS A 38 3.76 -16.42 -10.99
N VAL A 39 4.83 -16.71 -10.25
CA VAL A 39 5.09 -16.08 -8.93
C VAL A 39 5.51 -14.62 -9.11
N LEU A 40 5.17 -13.78 -8.13
CA LEU A 40 5.67 -12.42 -8.01
C LEU A 40 7.19 -12.41 -8.12
N ASP A 41 7.71 -11.52 -8.96
CA ASP A 41 9.13 -11.39 -9.28
C ASP A 41 9.69 -10.06 -8.82
N ASP A 42 8.93 -8.98 -9.03
CA ASP A 42 9.35 -7.62 -8.74
C ASP A 42 8.14 -6.67 -8.71
N ALA A 43 8.39 -5.37 -8.51
CA ALA A 43 7.40 -4.33 -8.74
C ALA A 43 8.05 -3.02 -9.25
N SER A 44 7.25 -2.23 -9.95
CA SER A 44 7.62 -0.92 -10.50
C SER A 44 6.68 0.17 -9.96
N LEU A 45 7.15 1.42 -9.87
CA LEU A 45 6.39 2.55 -9.35
C LEU A 45 6.30 3.67 -10.37
N PHE A 46 5.11 4.23 -10.57
CA PHE A 46 4.87 5.26 -11.59
C PHE A 46 4.10 6.46 -11.02
N VAL A 47 4.42 7.67 -11.51
CA VAL A 47 3.60 8.88 -11.30
C VAL A 47 2.53 8.97 -12.38
N GLY A 48 1.45 8.21 -12.18
CA GLY A 48 0.33 8.08 -13.12
C GLY A 48 0.22 6.70 -13.74
N PRO A 49 -0.79 6.49 -14.61
CA PRO A 49 -1.02 5.20 -15.26
C PRO A 49 0.23 4.74 -16.01
N PRO A 50 0.65 3.47 -15.91
CA PRO A 50 1.95 3.01 -16.39
C PRO A 50 2.07 3.03 -17.92
N GLU A 51 0.98 3.16 -18.68
CA GLU A 51 1.00 3.14 -20.14
C GLU A 51 1.80 4.31 -20.72
N GLY A 52 2.98 4.03 -21.28
CA GLY A 52 3.84 5.04 -21.89
C GLY A 52 4.62 5.90 -20.90
N LEU A 53 4.62 5.54 -19.61
CA LEU A 53 5.47 6.15 -18.59
C LEU A 53 6.74 5.34 -18.33
N VAL A 54 7.73 5.99 -17.75
CA VAL A 54 8.99 5.37 -17.30
C VAL A 54 8.86 5.07 -15.81
N ASP A 55 9.42 3.92 -15.40
CA ASP A 55 9.48 3.51 -14.00
C ASP A 55 10.28 4.51 -13.17
N LEU A 56 9.80 4.79 -11.96
CA LEU A 56 10.56 5.56 -11.00
C LEU A 56 11.72 4.73 -10.50
N MET A 57 12.91 5.31 -10.55
CA MET A 57 14.10 4.66 -10.01
C MET A 57 13.98 4.56 -8.48
N PRO A 58 14.33 3.41 -7.87
CA PRO A 58 14.48 3.31 -6.42
C PRO A 58 15.44 4.35 -5.86
N ASP A 59 15.32 4.64 -4.57
CA ASP A 59 16.11 5.67 -3.89
C ASP A 59 17.62 5.34 -3.86
N ASN A 60 18.00 4.07 -4.02
CA ASN A 60 19.39 3.63 -4.07
C ASN A 60 19.59 2.30 -4.84
N ASP A 61 20.85 1.94 -5.08
CA ASP A 61 21.22 0.73 -5.86
C ASP A 61 21.18 -0.57 -5.05
N SER A 62 21.11 -0.50 -3.72
CA SER A 62 21.17 -1.68 -2.84
C SER A 62 19.80 -2.29 -2.55
N ASP A 63 18.76 -1.45 -2.46
CA ASP A 63 17.42 -1.83 -2.07
C ASP A 63 16.39 -1.24 -3.03
N THR A 64 15.41 -2.04 -3.44
CA THR A 64 14.26 -1.56 -4.20
C THR A 64 13.27 -0.88 -3.24
N VAL A 65 13.54 0.38 -2.88
CA VAL A 65 12.72 1.20 -1.97
C VAL A 65 12.47 2.57 -2.60
N TRP A 66 11.25 3.08 -2.47
CA TRP A 66 10.87 4.44 -2.86
C TRP A 66 10.26 5.18 -1.69
N THR A 67 10.78 6.37 -1.38
CA THR A 67 10.18 7.30 -0.41
C THR A 67 9.15 8.18 -1.12
N LEU A 68 7.89 8.10 -0.71
CA LEU A 68 6.75 8.61 -1.50
C LEU A 68 6.36 10.08 -1.37
N PRO A 69 6.69 10.87 -0.31
CA PRO A 69 6.15 12.22 -0.14
C PRO A 69 6.28 13.14 -1.36
N ASP A 70 7.47 13.20 -1.96
CA ASP A 70 7.72 14.06 -3.12
C ASP A 70 6.93 13.60 -4.35
N TYR A 71 6.91 12.29 -4.61
CA TYR A 71 6.13 11.70 -5.70
C TYR A 71 4.62 11.85 -5.50
N GLN A 72 4.14 11.78 -4.25
CA GLN A 72 2.74 12.02 -3.91
C GLN A 72 2.34 13.47 -4.17
N ASP A 73 3.21 14.43 -3.86
CA ASP A 73 2.96 15.84 -4.14
C ASP A 73 3.00 16.15 -5.65
N GLU A 74 3.91 15.50 -6.38
CA GLU A 74 3.91 15.54 -7.85
C GLU A 74 2.61 14.96 -8.44
N ALA A 75 2.19 13.77 -7.98
CA ALA A 75 0.97 13.13 -8.43
C ALA A 75 -0.26 14.03 -8.19
N LYS A 76 -0.37 14.66 -7.01
CA LYS A 76 -1.43 15.64 -6.70
C LYS A 76 -1.39 16.84 -7.64
N LYS A 77 -0.20 17.42 -7.88
CA LYS A 77 -0.02 18.57 -8.78
C LYS A 77 -0.47 18.24 -10.20
N SER A 78 -0.17 17.03 -10.65
CA SER A 78 -0.54 16.49 -11.96
C SER A 78 -1.95 15.89 -12.00
N LYS A 79 -2.73 15.98 -10.92
CA LYS A 79 -4.09 15.43 -10.79
C LYS A 79 -4.17 13.93 -11.13
N THR A 80 -3.13 13.18 -10.74
CA THR A 80 -3.00 11.74 -10.94
C THR A 80 -2.74 11.03 -9.61
N SER A 81 -2.44 9.74 -9.66
CA SER A 81 -2.07 8.93 -8.50
C SER A 81 -0.76 8.20 -8.76
N LEU A 82 -0.13 7.71 -7.70
CA LEU A 82 0.97 6.76 -7.86
C LEU A 82 0.40 5.36 -8.16
N TYR A 83 1.03 4.68 -9.10
CA TYR A 83 0.67 3.31 -9.49
C TYR A 83 1.82 2.38 -9.17
N PHE A 84 1.52 1.31 -8.44
CA PHE A 84 2.46 0.25 -8.10
C PHE A 84 2.10 -0.99 -8.91
N VAL A 85 3.00 -1.40 -9.79
CA VAL A 85 2.77 -2.46 -10.78
C VAL A 85 3.51 -3.71 -10.34
N CYS A 86 2.76 -4.76 -10.03
CA CYS A 86 3.31 -6.06 -9.65
C CYS A 86 3.71 -6.85 -10.89
N LEU A 87 4.97 -7.29 -10.93
CA LEU A 87 5.58 -8.01 -12.05
C LEU A 87 5.75 -9.49 -11.70
N TYR A 88 5.49 -10.37 -12.66
CA TYR A 88 5.43 -11.82 -12.42
C TYR A 88 6.39 -12.59 -13.33
N LYS A 89 6.99 -13.65 -12.80
CA LYS A 89 7.94 -14.48 -13.54
C LYS A 89 7.30 -15.13 -14.76
N ASN A 90 8.02 -15.09 -15.88
CA ASN A 90 7.68 -15.81 -17.11
C ASN A 90 6.32 -15.44 -17.73
N THR A 91 5.84 -14.22 -17.49
CA THR A 91 4.58 -13.74 -18.07
C THR A 91 4.60 -12.23 -18.29
N LYS A 92 3.68 -11.75 -19.13
CA LYS A 92 3.42 -10.31 -19.32
C LYS A 92 2.21 -9.83 -18.51
N GLN A 93 1.54 -10.73 -17.79
CA GLN A 93 0.46 -10.35 -16.89
C GLN A 93 1.03 -9.49 -15.76
N THR A 94 0.31 -8.43 -15.40
CA THR A 94 0.64 -7.54 -14.28
C THR A 94 -0.60 -7.27 -13.46
N VAL A 95 -0.39 -6.80 -12.23
CA VAL A 95 -1.46 -6.27 -11.38
C VAL A 95 -1.10 -4.83 -11.05
N ASN A 96 -1.97 -3.89 -11.41
CA ASN A 96 -1.77 -2.47 -11.17
C ASN A 96 -2.54 -2.07 -9.91
N LEU A 97 -1.85 -1.53 -8.92
CA LEU A 97 -2.42 -1.07 -7.65
C LEU A 97 -2.27 0.44 -7.55
N ILE A 98 -3.32 1.13 -7.11
CA ILE A 98 -3.23 2.55 -6.77
C ILE A 98 -2.61 2.66 -5.37
N VAL A 99 -1.54 3.43 -5.24
CA VAL A 99 -0.88 3.63 -3.95
C VAL A 99 -1.70 4.61 -3.11
N PRO A 100 -2.06 4.26 -1.86
CA PRO A 100 -2.79 5.16 -0.98
C PRO A 100 -2.03 6.46 -0.73
N ALA A 101 -2.73 7.58 -0.67
CA ALA A 101 -2.12 8.90 -0.39
C ALA A 101 -1.48 8.99 1.00
N THR A 102 -1.79 8.06 1.91
CA THR A 102 -1.20 7.97 3.25
C THR A 102 0.08 7.14 3.29
N ALA A 103 0.40 6.40 2.22
CA ALA A 103 1.60 5.57 2.16
C ALA A 103 2.83 6.49 2.13
N LYS A 104 3.84 6.12 2.92
CA LYS A 104 5.11 6.83 3.05
C LYS A 104 6.21 6.21 2.22
N LYS A 105 6.15 4.89 2.00
CA LYS A 105 7.13 4.17 1.18
C LYS A 105 6.47 3.06 0.36
N CYS A 106 7.10 2.71 -0.76
CA CYS A 106 6.93 1.42 -1.41
C CYS A 106 8.26 0.67 -1.36
N SER A 107 8.22 -0.66 -1.36
CA SER A 107 9.43 -1.48 -1.36
C SER A 107 9.21 -2.87 -1.91
N VAL A 108 10.27 -3.46 -2.47
CA VAL A 108 10.37 -4.87 -2.82
C VAL A 108 11.47 -5.50 -1.97
N ALA A 109 11.14 -6.55 -1.21
CA ALA A 109 12.06 -7.23 -0.31
C ALA A 109 11.72 -8.71 -0.18
N TYR A 110 12.66 -9.51 0.35
CA TYR A 110 12.42 -10.89 0.72
C TYR A 110 11.99 -11.01 2.18
N ASP A 111 10.96 -11.82 2.44
CA ASP A 111 10.57 -12.20 3.80
C ASP A 111 11.55 -13.24 4.39
N LYS A 112 11.31 -13.59 5.66
CA LYS A 112 12.11 -14.60 6.38
C LYS A 112 12.12 -16.00 5.75
N ASN A 113 11.20 -16.28 4.84
CA ASN A 113 11.08 -17.56 4.12
C ASN A 113 11.58 -17.45 2.68
N SER A 114 12.35 -16.39 2.36
CA SER A 114 12.83 -16.10 1.00
C SER A 114 11.71 -15.94 -0.02
N LYS A 115 10.53 -15.49 0.42
CA LYS A 115 9.42 -15.12 -0.45
C LYS A 115 9.50 -13.62 -0.72
N LEU A 116 9.47 -13.24 -2.00
CA LEU A 116 9.43 -11.84 -2.39
C LEU A 116 8.09 -11.21 -1.98
N ILE A 117 8.18 -10.02 -1.40
CA ILE A 117 7.09 -9.17 -0.94
C ILE A 117 7.30 -7.81 -1.60
N ALA A 118 6.27 -7.32 -2.29
CA ALA A 118 6.21 -5.96 -2.80
C ALA A 118 5.01 -5.25 -2.16
N ALA A 119 5.26 -4.14 -1.47
CA ALA A 119 4.22 -3.45 -0.70
C ALA A 119 4.45 -1.93 -0.61
N CYS A 120 3.37 -1.21 -0.35
CA CYS A 120 3.38 0.21 0.02
C CYS A 120 2.69 0.43 1.36
N GLU A 121 3.29 1.22 2.24
CA GLU A 121 2.84 1.50 3.62
C GLU A 121 3.11 2.93 4.06
#